data_AF-A0A819YFV4-F1
#
_entry.id   AF-A0A819YFV4-F1
#
_cell.length_a   1.000
_cell.length_b   1.000
_cell.length_c   1.000
_cell.angle_alpha   90.00
_cell.angle_beta   90.00
_cell.angle_gamma   90.00
#
_symmetry.space_group_name_H-M   'P 1'
#
loop_
_entity.id
_entity.type
_entity.pdbx_description
1 polymer ?
#
loop_
_entity_poly.entity_id
_entity_poly.type
_entity_poly.pdbx_seq_one_letter_code
_entity_poly.pdbx_strand_id
1 'polypeptide(L)'
;MLQIILAYLVIFYQLSAAFPTSFGQYDLVTKESYHGTTRFFIVDNWGSLSVSPFDTASEVAVADAMDKLDVKLNTTFQLTLGDNFYYDDVRANTFEHVFSATSLQTSWHVLAGNHDHRGNVSTEIEYGKKSK
;
A
#
# COMPACT_ATOMS: atom_id res chain seq x y z
N MET A 1 22.59 -5.09 -37.22
CA MET A 1 22.13 -6.16 -36.30
C MET A 1 22.83 -6.09 -34.94
N LEU A 2 24.17 -6.12 -34.87
CA LEU A 2 24.92 -6.06 -33.59
C LEU A 2 24.70 -4.77 -32.77
N GLN A 3 24.67 -3.61 -33.41
CA GLN A 3 24.44 -2.33 -32.72
C GLN A 3 23.03 -2.21 -32.11
N ILE A 4 22.03 -2.80 -32.76
CA ILE A 4 20.64 -2.80 -32.27
C ILE A 4 20.55 -3.70 -31.02
N ILE A 5 21.20 -4.87 -31.05
CA ILE A 5 21.27 -5.78 -29.89
C ILE A 5 21.97 -5.11 -28.71
N LEU A 6 23.08 -4.39 -28.95
CA LEU A 6 23.76 -3.62 -27.90
C LEU A 6 22.87 -2.53 -27.29
N ALA A 7 22.10 -1.81 -28.12
CA ALA A 7 21.19 -0.78 -27.62
C ALA A 7 20.09 -1.37 -26.70
N TYR A 8 19.50 -2.51 -27.08
CA TYR A 8 18.52 -3.19 -26.22
C TYR A 8 19.12 -3.71 -24.92
N LEU A 9 20.35 -4.24 -24.94
CA LEU A 9 21.04 -4.69 -23.73
C LEU A 9 21.37 -3.53 -22.78
N VAL A 10 21.76 -2.37 -23.31
CA VAL A 10 22.01 -1.16 -22.51
C VAL A 10 20.71 -0.66 -21.89
N ILE A 11 19.61 -0.58 -22.65
CA ILE A 11 18.30 -0.17 -22.12
C ILE A 11 17.82 -1.13 -21.04
N PHE A 12 17.95 -2.44 -21.26
CA PHE A 12 17.58 -3.46 -20.27
C PHE A 12 18.44 -3.37 -18.99
N TYR A 13 19.75 -3.13 -19.13
CA TYR A 13 20.64 -2.92 -17.99
C TYR A 13 20.24 -1.68 -17.18
N GLN A 14 20.01 -0.55 -17.83
CA GLN A 14 19.60 0.70 -17.18
C GLN A 14 18.23 0.56 -16.47
N LEU A 15 17.28 -0.15 -17.08
CA LEU A 15 16.00 -0.48 -16.44
C LEU A 15 16.20 -1.41 -15.24
N SER A 16 17.03 -2.45 -15.36
CA SER A 16 17.29 -3.38 -14.26
C SER A 16 18.03 -2.74 -13.08
N ALA A 17 18.88 -1.75 -13.34
CA ALA A 17 19.60 -1.00 -12.31
C ALA A 17 18.73 0.05 -11.61
N ALA A 18 17.64 0.50 -12.24
CA ALA A 18 16.69 1.45 -11.67
C ALA A 18 15.71 0.80 -10.68
N PHE A 19 15.56 -0.52 -10.72
CA PHE A 19 14.81 -1.27 -9.71
C PHE A 19 15.80 -1.83 -8.68
N PRO A 20 15.86 -1.28 -7.46
CA PRO A 20 16.72 -1.85 -6.43
C PRO A 20 16.33 -3.32 -6.19
N THR A 21 17.27 -4.24 -6.42
CA THR A 21 17.11 -5.69 -6.21
C THR A 21 16.85 -6.06 -4.75
N SER A 22 17.06 -5.12 -3.84
CA SER A 22 16.61 -5.18 -2.47
C SER A 22 15.92 -3.87 -2.12
N PHE A 23 14.67 -3.96 -1.64
CA PHE A 23 14.17 -2.95 -0.71
C PHE A 23 15.25 -2.77 0.35
N GLY A 24 15.70 -1.53 0.55
CA GLY A 24 16.82 -1.21 1.42
C GLY A 24 16.77 -2.06 2.68
N GLN A 25 17.88 -2.75 2.98
CA GLN A 25 18.02 -3.49 4.23
C GLN A 25 18.13 -2.44 5.33
N TYR A 26 16.98 -1.87 5.71
CA TYR A 26 16.88 -1.04 6.90
C TYR A 26 17.30 -1.94 8.06
N ASP A 27 18.19 -1.45 8.92
CA ASP A 27 18.45 -2.06 10.24
C ASP A 27 17.16 -1.93 11.05
N LEU A 28 16.20 -2.81 10.76
CA LEU A 28 14.97 -2.94 11.50
C LEU A 28 15.39 -3.58 12.83
N VAL A 29 15.67 -2.71 13.81
CA VAL A 29 15.90 -3.12 15.20
C VAL A 29 14.73 -4.03 15.59
N THR A 30 15.02 -5.32 15.71
CA THR A 30 14.03 -6.37 15.94
C THR A 30 13.43 -6.27 17.32
N LYS A 31 12.11 -6.44 17.42
CA LYS A 31 11.27 -6.99 18.51
C LYS A 31 11.50 -6.58 19.98
N GLU A 32 12.55 -5.84 20.33
CA GLU A 32 12.70 -5.24 21.64
C GLU A 32 11.62 -4.17 21.75
N SER A 33 10.55 -4.50 22.45
CA SER A 33 9.52 -3.56 22.84
C SER A 33 10.15 -2.54 23.77
N TYR A 34 10.81 -1.53 23.22
CA TYR A 34 11.11 -0.32 23.97
C TYR A 34 9.77 0.21 24.48
N HIS A 35 9.54 0.07 25.78
CA HIS A 35 8.37 0.58 26.47
C HIS A 35 8.19 2.05 26.04
N GLY A 36 7.11 2.35 25.30
CA GLY A 36 6.78 3.70 24.83
C GLY A 36 7.06 4.03 23.36
N THR A 37 7.41 3.07 22.50
CA THR A 37 7.53 3.33 21.04
C THR A 37 6.24 3.02 20.29
N THR A 38 5.80 3.95 19.44
CA THR A 38 4.68 3.79 18.49
C THR A 38 5.25 3.67 17.07
N ARG A 39 4.80 2.68 16.32
CA ARG A 39 5.15 2.48 14.91
C ARG A 39 3.88 2.29 14.12
N PHE A 40 3.80 2.91 12.96
CA PHE A 40 2.65 2.85 12.07
C PHE A 40 3.11 3.03 10.64
N PHE A 41 2.32 2.52 9.70
CA PHE A 41 2.50 2.82 8.29
C PHE A 41 1.68 4.03 7.89
N ILE A 42 2.19 4.76 6.90
CA ILE A 42 1.47 5.80 6.18
C ILE A 42 1.37 5.35 4.74
N VAL A 43 0.15 5.31 4.20
CA VAL A 43 -0.13 4.96 2.80
C VAL A 43 -1.01 6.05 2.22
N ASP A 44 -0.82 6.36 0.94
CA ASP A 44 -1.57 7.39 0.24
C ASP A 44 -1.86 6.92 -1.18
N ASN A 45 -2.88 7.48 -1.82
CA ASN A 45 -3.13 7.30 -3.25
C ASN A 45 -3.24 5.83 -3.67
N TRP A 46 -4.02 5.04 -2.92
CA TRP A 46 -4.13 3.59 -3.10
C TRP A 46 -5.47 3.14 -3.72
N GLY A 47 -6.36 4.05 -4.11
CA GLY A 47 -7.74 3.76 -4.51
C GLY A 47 -8.03 3.03 -5.81
N SER A 48 -7.13 2.14 -6.24
CA SER A 48 -7.37 1.02 -7.14
C SER A 48 -8.01 1.34 -8.51
N LEU A 49 -8.60 0.33 -9.18
CA LEU A 49 -9.19 0.46 -10.52
C LEU A 49 -10.72 0.38 -10.49
N SER A 50 -11.39 1.06 -11.43
CA SER A 50 -12.84 0.96 -11.65
C SER A 50 -13.29 -0.33 -12.36
N VAL A 51 -12.34 -1.13 -12.84
CA VAL A 51 -12.59 -2.36 -13.60
C VAL A 51 -11.87 -3.53 -12.95
N SER A 52 -12.47 -4.73 -13.07
CA SER A 52 -11.87 -5.98 -12.61
C SER A 52 -10.41 -6.11 -13.06
N PRO A 53 -9.47 -6.46 -12.17
CA PRO A 53 -9.68 -7.04 -10.83
C PRO A 53 -9.97 -6.05 -9.69
N PHE A 54 -10.12 -4.75 -9.97
CA PHE A 54 -10.33 -3.68 -8.98
C PHE A 54 -9.16 -3.44 -8.03
N ASP A 55 -7.96 -3.93 -8.36
CA ASP A 55 -6.69 -3.65 -7.69
C ASP A 55 -5.63 -3.25 -8.72
N THR A 56 -4.47 -2.80 -8.25
CA THR A 56 -3.29 -2.65 -9.10
C THR A 56 -2.13 -3.48 -8.57
N ALA A 57 -1.22 -3.88 -9.47
CA ALA A 57 0.01 -4.58 -9.08
C ALA A 57 0.86 -3.77 -8.06
N SER A 58 0.85 -2.43 -8.18
CA SER A 58 1.55 -1.56 -7.23
C SER A 58 0.90 -1.58 -5.84
N GLU A 59 -0.44 -1.51 -5.78
CA GLU A 59 -1.20 -1.54 -4.54
C GLU A 59 -1.00 -2.88 -3.79
N VAL A 60 -1.10 -3.99 -4.52
CA VAL A 60 -0.84 -5.34 -3.97
C VAL A 60 0.61 -5.48 -3.50
N ALA A 61 1.58 -4.95 -4.24
CA ALA A 61 2.99 -4.99 -3.85
C ALA A 61 3.26 -4.16 -2.58
N VAL A 62 2.57 -3.02 -2.41
CA VAL A 62 2.66 -2.21 -1.19
C VAL A 62 2.06 -2.97 0.00
N ALA A 63 0.88 -3.59 -0.17
CA ALA A 63 0.25 -4.38 0.88
C ALA A 63 1.13 -5.57 1.33
N ASP A 64 1.75 -6.30 0.38
CA ASP A 64 2.69 -7.38 0.67
C ASP A 64 3.98 -6.88 1.38
N ALA A 65 4.48 -5.71 1.00
CA ALA A 65 5.61 -5.09 1.68
C ALA A 65 5.25 -4.67 3.12
N MET A 66 4.06 -4.09 3.32
CA MET A 66 3.56 -3.73 4.65
C MET A 66 3.43 -4.96 5.54
N ASP A 67 2.86 -6.07 5.06
CA ASP A 67 2.76 -7.33 5.81
C ASP A 67 4.13 -7.83 6.27
N LYS A 68 5.08 -7.97 5.34
CA LYS A 68 6.45 -8.44 5.63
C LYS A 68 7.20 -7.55 6.61
N LEU A 69 6.95 -6.24 6.57
CA LEU A 69 7.54 -5.28 7.49
C LEU A 69 6.83 -5.31 8.83
N ASP A 70 5.51 -5.46 8.87
CA ASP A 70 4.74 -5.50 10.10
C ASP A 70 5.12 -6.70 10.97
N VAL A 71 5.35 -7.87 10.37
CA VAL A 71 5.84 -9.06 11.10
C VAL A 71 7.13 -8.76 11.90
N LYS A 72 7.95 -7.79 11.43
CA LYS A 72 9.20 -7.38 12.09
C LYS A 72 9.02 -6.18 13.01
N LEU A 73 8.17 -5.24 12.61
CA LEU A 73 7.98 -3.94 13.26
C LEU A 73 6.86 -3.95 14.30
N ASN A 74 5.86 -4.82 14.18
CA ASN A 74 4.67 -4.88 15.02
C ASN A 74 4.05 -3.48 15.17
N THR A 75 3.50 -2.96 14.07
CA THR A 75 2.87 -1.65 14.06
C THR A 75 1.61 -1.64 14.92
N THR A 76 1.26 -0.47 15.44
CA THR A 76 0.13 -0.30 16.36
C THR A 76 -1.15 0.12 15.66
N PHE A 77 -1.02 0.80 14.52
CA PHE A 77 -2.11 1.29 13.68
C PHE A 77 -1.56 1.65 12.29
N GLN A 78 -2.45 1.98 11.37
CA GLN A 78 -2.14 2.46 10.02
C GLN A 78 -2.80 3.82 9.80
N LEU A 79 -2.21 4.64 8.94
CA LEU A 79 -2.74 5.94 8.57
C LEU A 79 -2.84 6.04 7.05
N THR A 80 -4.01 6.44 6.53
CA THR A 80 -4.15 6.82 5.12
C THR A 80 -4.22 8.33 4.98
N LEU A 81 -3.64 8.89 3.91
CA LEU A 81 -3.66 10.34 3.66
C LEU A 81 -4.71 10.79 2.63
N GLY A 82 -5.47 9.85 2.05
CA GLY A 82 -6.57 10.12 1.14
C GLY A 82 -6.44 9.39 -0.18
N ASP A 83 -7.38 9.70 -1.08
CA ASP A 83 -7.58 9.03 -2.36
C ASP A 83 -7.65 7.50 -2.15
N ASN A 84 -8.49 7.13 -1.17
CA ASN A 84 -8.75 5.76 -0.75
C ASN A 84 -9.52 5.00 -1.83
N PHE A 85 -10.33 5.70 -2.62
CA PHE A 85 -11.02 5.16 -3.79
C PHE A 85 -10.97 6.17 -4.94
N TYR A 86 -10.32 5.81 -6.05
CA TYR A 86 -10.19 6.71 -7.20
C TYR A 86 -11.48 6.92 -7.98
N TYR A 87 -12.43 5.98 -7.85
CA TYR A 87 -13.64 5.91 -8.65
C TYR A 87 -14.87 5.69 -7.76
N ASP A 88 -15.98 6.32 -8.13
CA ASP A 88 -17.22 6.42 -7.34
C ASP A 88 -17.88 5.05 -7.04
N ASP A 89 -17.52 4.00 -7.79
CA ASP A 89 -18.25 2.73 -7.84
C ASP A 89 -17.65 1.60 -6.97
N VAL A 90 -16.53 1.83 -6.26
CA VAL A 90 -15.73 0.73 -5.72
C VAL A 90 -15.90 0.52 -4.21
N ARG A 91 -16.88 -0.34 -3.94
CA ARG A 91 -16.99 -1.37 -2.89
C ARG A 91 -15.77 -1.50 -1.96
N ALA A 92 -16.07 -1.40 -0.66
CA ALA A 92 -15.29 -1.91 0.48
C ALA A 92 -14.49 -3.21 0.26
N ASN A 93 -14.94 -4.08 -0.65
CA ASN A 93 -14.24 -5.32 -0.99
C ASN A 93 -12.81 -5.12 -1.50
N THR A 94 -12.47 -3.98 -2.12
CA THR A 94 -11.10 -3.77 -2.61
C THR A 94 -10.10 -3.61 -1.46
N PHE A 95 -10.41 -2.75 -0.48
CA PHE A 95 -9.58 -2.59 0.71
C PHE A 95 -9.38 -3.92 1.45
N GLU A 96 -10.49 -4.61 1.74
CA GLU A 96 -10.47 -5.89 2.47
C GLU A 96 -9.82 -7.02 1.67
N HIS A 97 -9.78 -6.92 0.34
CA HIS A 97 -9.09 -7.88 -0.52
C HIS A 97 -7.58 -7.65 -0.51
N VAL A 98 -7.16 -6.40 -0.72
CA VAL A 98 -5.75 -6.03 -0.91
C VAL A 98 -5.00 -6.02 0.42
N PHE A 99 -5.58 -5.43 1.47
CA PHE A 99 -4.97 -5.33 2.80
C PHE A 99 -5.44 -6.44 3.76
N SER A 100 -5.57 -7.67 3.23
CA SER A 100 -6.14 -8.84 3.94
C SER A 100 -5.18 -9.57 4.89
N ALA A 101 -3.90 -9.20 4.93
CA ALA A 101 -2.92 -9.86 5.76
C ALA A 101 -3.26 -9.72 7.26
N THR A 102 -3.12 -10.79 8.03
CA THR A 102 -3.44 -10.80 9.47
C THR A 102 -2.63 -9.76 10.27
N SER A 103 -1.40 -9.47 9.84
CA SER A 103 -0.54 -8.43 10.43
C SER A 103 -1.10 -7.02 10.28
N LEU A 104 -1.92 -6.78 9.26
CA LEU A 104 -2.53 -5.47 8.97
C LEU A 104 -3.94 -5.32 9.56
N GLN A 105 -4.44 -6.33 10.29
CA GLN A 105 -5.74 -6.31 10.97
C GLN A 105 -5.65 -5.55 12.31
N THR A 106 -5.20 -4.32 12.22
CA THR A 106 -5.08 -3.33 13.30
C THR A 106 -5.91 -2.10 12.95
N SER A 107 -5.96 -1.10 13.82
CA SER A 107 -6.78 0.10 13.53
C SER A 107 -6.22 0.91 12.35
N TRP A 108 -7.08 1.22 11.38
CA TRP A 108 -6.78 2.16 10.30
C TRP A 108 -7.40 3.53 10.60
N HIS A 109 -6.57 4.56 10.63
CA HIS A 109 -6.98 5.95 10.68
C HIS A 109 -7.04 6.49 9.26
N VAL A 110 -8.22 6.89 8.81
CA VAL A 110 -8.48 7.19 7.39
C VAL A 110 -8.77 8.68 7.23
N LEU A 111 -8.09 9.32 6.28
CA LEU A 111 -8.41 10.67 5.81
C LEU A 111 -9.02 10.58 4.41
N ALA A 112 -9.89 11.53 4.08
CA ALA A 112 -10.47 11.66 2.73
C ALA A 112 -9.66 12.63 1.88
N GLY A 113 -9.31 12.20 0.67
CA GLY A 113 -8.68 12.98 -0.38
C GLY A 113 -9.68 13.57 -1.36
N ASN A 114 -9.17 14.14 -2.45
CA ASN A 114 -10.02 14.79 -3.45
C ASN A 114 -10.84 13.81 -4.28
N HIS A 115 -10.37 12.57 -4.51
CA HIS A 115 -11.16 11.56 -5.20
C HIS A 115 -12.31 11.06 -4.31
N ASP A 116 -12.05 10.83 -3.03
CA ASP A 116 -13.07 10.43 -2.04
C ASP A 116 -14.20 11.48 -1.95
N HIS A 117 -13.85 12.76 -2.01
CA HIS A 117 -14.80 13.88 -2.05
C HIS A 117 -15.62 14.00 -3.34
N ARG A 118 -15.21 13.37 -4.45
CA ARG A 118 -16.06 13.24 -5.65
C ARG A 118 -17.15 12.18 -5.46
N GLY A 119 -16.84 11.16 -4.66
CA GLY A 119 -17.77 10.13 -4.22
C GLY A 119 -18.55 10.52 -2.95
N ASN A 120 -18.67 9.57 -2.01
CA ASN A 120 -19.44 9.75 -0.79
C ASN A 120 -18.62 9.45 0.48
N VAL A 121 -17.91 10.47 0.97
CA VAL A 121 -17.13 10.41 2.22
C VAL A 121 -17.96 9.98 3.43
N SER A 122 -19.27 10.28 3.47
CA SER A 122 -20.13 9.80 4.57
C SER A 122 -20.22 8.27 4.59
N THR A 123 -20.20 7.63 3.41
CA THR A 123 -20.16 6.18 3.31
C THR A 123 -18.84 5.61 3.82
N GLU A 124 -17.70 6.25 3.51
CA GLU A 124 -16.40 5.85 4.06
C GLU A 124 -16.35 5.98 5.59
N ILE A 125 -16.88 7.08 6.15
CA ILE A 125 -16.98 7.28 7.60
C ILE A 125 -17.85 6.20 8.26
N GLU A 126 -19.03 5.91 7.68
CA GLU A 126 -19.91 4.87 8.21
C GLU A 126 -19.34 3.45 8.03
N TYR A 127 -18.54 3.24 6.98
CA TYR A 127 -17.82 1.98 6.76
C TYR A 127 -16.72 1.79 7.80
N GLY A 128 -15.91 2.82 8.09
CA GLY A 128 -14.85 2.77 9.10
C GLY A 128 -15.36 2.49 10.52
N LYS A 129 -16.65 2.72 10.81
CA LYS A 129 -17.27 2.33 12.09
C LYS A 129 -17.63 0.83 12.17
N LYS A 130 -17.68 0.14 11.03
CA LYS A 130 -18.12 -1.27 10.91
C LYS A 130 -16.98 -2.22 10.56
N SER A 131 -16.06 -1.77 9.70
CA SER A 131 -14.83 -2.50 9.38
C SER A 131 -13.98 -2.65 10.64
N LYS A 132 -13.29 -3.78 10.75
CA LYS A 132 -12.61 -4.24 11.97
C LYS A 132 -11.13 -3.97 11.89
#